data_AF-A0A0E0E513-F1
#
_entry.id   AF-A0A0E0E513-F1
#
_cell.length_a   1.000
_cell.length_b   1.000
_cell.length_c   1.000
_cell.angle_alpha   90.00
_cell.angle_beta   90.00
_cell.angle_gamma   90.00
#
_symmetry.space_group_name_H-M   'P 1'
#
loop_
_entity.id
_entity.type
_entity.pdbx_description
1 polymer ?
#
loop_
_entity_poly.entity_id
_entity_poly.type
_entity_poly.pdbx_seq_one_letter_code
_entity_poly.pdbx_strand_id
1 'polypeptide(L)'
;MRHQITLFLLIILLLALGASVTDASSHSQEDQLIKFMESRALKRLRNRPNKNGPGEDDPWADPSRFRYLATRGGVSPPESTKEDDRIAALSGQPRGVNFAQFAGYVTVDRKNGRELFYYFVESPYDASTKPLILWLNGGPGCSSLGFGAMKELGPFRVNPDGKTLSRNKHAWNNLANVIFVESPAGVGFSYSMNSSDYSDVGDQRTAEDTYVFLVNWFNRFPEYKGRDFYIAGESYGGHYVPQIATIVTFVNHLFDGDTPFNLRGIFVSYFSLC
;
A
#
# COMPACT_ATOMS: atom_id res chain seq x y z
N MET A 1 -16.04 1.74 62.09
CA MET A 1 -15.26 0.80 61.27
C MET A 1 -16.11 -0.12 60.40
N ARG A 2 -17.17 -0.78 60.89
CA ARG A 2 -18.00 -1.70 60.07
C ARG A 2 -18.71 -1.02 58.88
N HIS A 3 -19.27 0.18 59.04
CA HIS A 3 -19.97 0.88 57.94
C HIS A 3 -19.10 1.33 56.77
N GLN A 4 -17.82 1.64 57.00
CA GLN A 4 -16.90 2.04 55.93
C GLN A 4 -16.48 0.85 55.08
N ILE A 5 -16.36 -0.34 55.69
CA ILE A 5 -16.02 -1.58 55.00
C ILE A 5 -17.16 -2.01 54.08
N THR A 6 -18.42 -1.87 54.52
CA THR A 6 -19.60 -2.20 53.70
C THR A 6 -19.74 -1.29 52.49
N LEU A 7 -19.46 0.01 52.63
CA LEU A 7 -19.52 0.96 51.53
C LEU A 7 -18.42 0.69 50.49
N PHE A 8 -17.21 0.32 50.95
CA PHE A 8 -16.09 -0.02 50.06
C PHE A 8 -16.36 -1.31 49.27
N LEU A 9 -16.95 -2.32 49.91
CA LEU A 9 -17.35 -3.57 49.24
C LEU A 9 -18.46 -3.35 48.21
N LEU A 10 -19.42 -2.46 48.49
CA LEU A 10 -20.48 -2.09 47.53
C LEU A 10 -19.93 -1.34 46.32
N ILE A 11 -18.95 -0.45 46.50
CA ILE A 11 -18.29 0.26 45.41
C ILE A 11 -17.47 -0.71 44.55
N ILE A 12 -16.77 -1.68 45.16
CA ILE A 12 -16.05 -2.73 44.42
C ILE A 12 -17.01 -3.63 43.64
N LEU A 13 -18.16 -3.98 44.22
CA LEU A 13 -19.18 -4.79 43.53
C LEU A 13 -19.83 -4.02 42.37
N LEU A 14 -20.08 -2.71 42.52
CA LEU A 14 -20.56 -1.82 41.46
C LEU A 14 -19.53 -1.61 40.34
N LEU A 15 -18.24 -1.53 40.68
CA LEU A 15 -17.15 -1.49 39.69
C LEU A 15 -16.98 -2.84 38.97
N ALA A 16 -17.23 -3.96 39.66
CA ALA A 16 -17.20 -5.29 39.06
C ALA A 16 -18.43 -5.59 38.18
N LEU A 17 -19.59 -5.01 38.48
CA LEU A 17 -20.83 -5.14 37.70
C LEU A 17 -20.93 -4.12 36.55
N GLY A 18 -20.21 -2.99 36.63
CA GLY A 18 -20.15 -1.97 35.58
C GLY A 18 -19.17 -2.27 34.44
N ALA A 19 -18.33 -3.31 34.59
CA ALA A 19 -17.45 -3.82 33.55
C ALA A 19 -18.10 -5.00 32.82
N SER A 20 -19.31 -4.81 32.28
CA SER A 20 -19.63 -5.49 31.03
C SER A 20 -18.73 -4.86 29.97
N VAL A 21 -17.50 -5.37 29.88
CA VAL A 21 -16.66 -5.21 28.70
C VAL A 21 -17.44 -5.89 27.59
N THR A 22 -18.34 -5.16 26.94
CA THR A 22 -18.79 -5.56 25.62
C THR A 22 -17.53 -5.58 24.80
N ASP A 23 -17.19 -6.79 24.37
CA ASP A 23 -15.99 -7.14 23.66
C ASP A 23 -15.74 -6.14 22.52
N ALA A 24 -14.90 -5.13 22.77
CA ALA A 24 -14.35 -4.28 21.72
C ALA A 24 -13.39 -5.10 20.82
N SER A 25 -13.20 -6.38 21.13
CA SER A 25 -12.41 -7.34 20.38
C SER A 25 -13.17 -8.07 19.26
N SER A 26 -14.50 -7.90 19.14
CA SER A 26 -15.28 -8.72 18.17
C SER A 26 -15.26 -8.22 16.72
N HIS A 27 -14.54 -7.14 16.42
CA HIS A 27 -14.47 -6.56 15.07
C HIS A 27 -13.04 -6.50 14.59
N SER A 28 -12.79 -7.02 13.39
CA SER A 28 -11.50 -6.93 12.72
C SER A 28 -11.14 -5.45 12.49
N GLN A 29 -9.86 -5.13 12.33
CA GLN A 29 -9.44 -3.75 11.96
C GLN A 29 -10.06 -3.32 10.61
N GLU A 30 -10.32 -4.29 9.73
CA GLU A 30 -11.05 -4.10 8.47
C GLU A 30 -12.51 -3.68 8.73
N ASP A 31 -13.23 -4.35 9.62
CA ASP A 31 -14.60 -3.98 9.99
C ASP A 31 -14.67 -2.55 10.56
N GLN A 32 -13.66 -2.17 11.36
CA GLN A 32 -13.58 -0.83 11.93
C GLN A 32 -13.33 0.23 10.85
N LEU A 33 -12.49 -0.07 9.87
CA LEU A 33 -12.25 0.81 8.71
C LEU A 33 -13.52 0.95 7.86
N ILE A 34 -14.21 -0.16 7.56
CA ILE A 34 -15.47 -0.16 6.82
C ILE A 34 -16.51 0.70 7.54
N LYS A 35 -16.73 0.47 8.85
CA LYS A 35 -17.64 1.29 9.67
C LYS A 35 -17.25 2.76 9.69
N PHE A 36 -15.95 3.07 9.77
CA PHE A 36 -15.48 4.45 9.70
C PHE A 36 -15.83 5.09 8.35
N MET A 37 -15.57 4.40 7.25
CA MET A 37 -15.88 4.85 5.89
C MET A 37 -17.40 5.09 5.71
N GLU A 38 -18.24 4.14 6.12
CA GLU A 38 -19.69 4.26 6.09
C GLU A 38 -20.19 5.43 6.95
N SER A 39 -19.65 5.59 8.16
CA SER A 39 -20.03 6.69 9.06
C SER A 39 -19.68 8.05 8.46
N ARG A 40 -18.55 8.16 7.75
CA ARG A 40 -18.12 9.38 7.07
C ARG A 40 -19.03 9.67 5.88
N ALA A 41 -19.36 8.65 5.07
CA ALA A 41 -20.30 8.76 3.98
C ALA A 41 -21.68 9.25 4.46
N LEU A 42 -22.22 8.65 5.53
CA LEU A 42 -23.48 9.05 6.15
C LEU A 42 -23.45 10.47 6.72
N LYS A 43 -22.37 10.84 7.45
CA LYS A 43 -22.21 12.19 7.99
C LYS A 43 -22.18 13.26 6.89
N ARG A 44 -21.54 12.94 5.76
CA ARG A 44 -21.48 13.81 4.57
C ARG A 44 -22.83 13.95 3.88
N LEU A 45 -23.56 12.84 3.67
CA LEU A 45 -24.93 12.85 3.16
C LEU A 45 -25.85 13.71 4.04
N ARG A 46 -25.71 13.62 5.37
CA ARG A 46 -26.51 14.39 6.32
C ARG A 46 -26.19 15.89 6.30
N ASN A 47 -24.91 16.25 6.19
CA ASN A 47 -24.44 17.64 6.24
C ASN A 47 -24.47 18.33 4.87
N ARG A 48 -25.02 17.67 3.85
CA ARG A 48 -25.05 18.18 2.49
C ARG A 48 -25.91 19.45 2.39
N PRO A 49 -25.35 20.58 1.91
CA PRO A 49 -26.06 21.86 1.89
C PRO A 49 -27.25 21.90 0.92
N ASN A 50 -27.21 21.09 -0.15
CA ASN A 50 -28.35 20.91 -1.05
C ASN A 50 -28.63 19.40 -1.24
N LYS A 51 -29.72 18.90 -0.66
CA LYS A 51 -30.14 17.49 -0.79
C LYS A 51 -30.49 17.11 -2.24
N ASN A 52 -30.83 18.09 -3.07
CA ASN A 52 -31.24 17.91 -4.47
C ASN A 52 -30.18 18.38 -5.48
N GLY A 53 -28.97 18.77 -5.04
CA GLY A 53 -27.86 19.11 -5.94
C GLY A 53 -27.23 17.85 -6.59
N PRO A 54 -26.21 18.00 -7.44
CA PRO A 54 -25.30 16.89 -7.76
C PRO A 54 -24.56 16.46 -6.49
N GLY A 55 -24.35 15.15 -6.31
CA GLY A 55 -23.61 14.57 -5.18
C GLY A 55 -22.29 15.30 -4.98
N GLU A 56 -21.78 15.36 -3.73
CA GLU A 56 -20.39 15.80 -3.55
C GLU A 56 -19.49 14.85 -4.35
N ASP A 57 -18.63 15.39 -5.21
CA ASP A 57 -17.80 14.62 -6.14
C ASP A 57 -16.52 14.06 -5.49
N ASP A 58 -16.50 13.85 -4.17
CA ASP A 58 -15.38 13.19 -3.48
C ASP A 58 -15.40 11.68 -3.79
N PRO A 59 -14.53 11.16 -4.67
CA PRO A 59 -14.54 9.75 -5.05
C PRO A 59 -14.23 8.83 -3.87
N TRP A 60 -13.58 9.35 -2.82
CA TRP A 60 -13.20 8.59 -1.63
C TRP A 60 -14.34 8.48 -0.60
N ALA A 61 -15.43 9.22 -0.79
CA ALA A 61 -16.63 9.12 0.04
C ALA A 61 -17.51 7.92 -0.31
N ASP A 62 -17.42 7.45 -1.56
CA ASP A 62 -18.20 6.33 -2.09
C ASP A 62 -17.29 5.38 -2.88
N PRO A 63 -16.72 4.36 -2.20
CA PRO A 63 -15.83 3.39 -2.84
C PRO A 63 -16.49 2.60 -3.96
N SER A 64 -17.83 2.57 -4.06
CA SER A 64 -18.53 1.87 -5.15
C SER A 64 -18.18 2.40 -6.53
N ARG A 65 -17.71 3.65 -6.61
CA ARG A 65 -17.16 4.26 -7.83
C ARG A 65 -15.95 3.50 -8.37
N PHE A 66 -15.22 2.74 -7.56
CA PHE A 66 -14.07 1.93 -7.98
C PHE A 66 -14.44 0.52 -8.43
N ARG A 67 -15.73 0.15 -8.47
CA ARG A 67 -16.18 -1.19 -8.88
C ARG A 67 -15.66 -1.60 -10.25
N TYR A 68 -15.46 -0.66 -11.17
CA TYR A 68 -14.95 -0.96 -12.50
C TYR A 68 -13.48 -1.43 -12.49
N LEU A 69 -12.71 -1.16 -11.43
CA LEU A 69 -11.33 -1.64 -11.30
C LEU A 69 -11.28 -3.16 -11.06
N ALA A 70 -12.33 -3.72 -10.46
CA ALA A 70 -12.50 -5.15 -10.25
C ALA A 70 -12.39 -5.97 -11.53
N THR A 71 -12.82 -5.39 -12.67
CA THR A 71 -12.77 -6.03 -13.98
C THR A 71 -11.60 -5.55 -14.84
N ARG A 72 -10.87 -4.52 -14.39
CA ARG A 72 -9.77 -3.88 -15.16
C ARG A 72 -8.41 -4.53 -14.87
N GLY A 73 -8.18 -4.98 -13.64
CA GLY A 73 -6.99 -5.74 -13.26
C GLY A 73 -7.18 -7.24 -13.57
N GLY A 74 -6.48 -7.78 -14.57
CA GLY A 74 -6.54 -9.21 -14.91
C GLY A 74 -6.94 -9.55 -16.35
N VAL A 75 -7.16 -8.57 -17.21
CA VAL A 75 -7.61 -8.80 -18.61
C VAL A 75 -6.46 -9.20 -19.54
N SER A 76 -5.22 -9.30 -19.06
CA SER A 76 -4.10 -9.67 -19.93
C SER A 76 -3.07 -10.50 -19.17
N PRO A 77 -2.60 -11.63 -19.75
CA PRO A 77 -1.43 -12.33 -19.25
C PRO A 77 -0.25 -11.35 -19.08
N PRO A 78 0.64 -11.57 -18.10
CA PRO A 78 1.87 -10.80 -18.01
C PRO A 78 2.61 -10.85 -19.35
N GLU A 79 2.96 -9.68 -19.91
CA GLU A 79 3.72 -9.63 -21.17
C GLU A 79 5.16 -10.16 -21.01
N SER A 80 5.65 -10.18 -19.77
CA SER A 80 6.93 -10.75 -19.36
C SER A 80 6.76 -11.60 -18.10
N THR A 81 7.61 -12.60 -17.96
CA THR A 81 7.69 -13.44 -16.76
C THR A 81 8.50 -12.74 -15.67
N LYS A 82 8.39 -13.20 -14.41
CA LYS A 82 9.24 -12.67 -13.34
C LYS A 82 10.73 -12.91 -13.57
N GLU A 83 11.10 -13.96 -14.31
CA GLU A 83 12.51 -14.29 -14.56
C GLU A 83 13.14 -13.32 -15.56
N ASP A 84 12.34 -12.75 -16.46
CA ASP A 84 12.79 -11.68 -17.37
C ASP A 84 13.17 -10.40 -16.60
N ASP A 85 12.49 -10.16 -15.47
CA ASP A 85 12.74 -9.02 -14.58
C ASP A 85 13.89 -9.29 -13.57
N ARG A 86 14.48 -10.50 -13.57
CA ARG A 86 15.45 -10.90 -12.53
C ARG A 86 16.78 -10.19 -12.70
N ILE A 87 17.23 -9.51 -11.64
CA ILE A 87 18.53 -8.84 -11.60
C ILE A 87 19.58 -9.81 -11.06
N ALA A 88 20.53 -10.22 -11.90
CA ALA A 88 21.66 -11.06 -11.49
C ALA A 88 22.56 -10.35 -10.47
N ALA A 89 22.96 -9.11 -10.77
CA ALA A 89 23.68 -8.22 -9.87
C ALA A 89 23.57 -6.78 -10.39
N LEU A 90 23.47 -5.82 -9.47
CA LEU A 90 23.58 -4.40 -9.80
C LEU A 90 25.06 -4.02 -10.02
N SER A 91 25.30 -3.01 -10.86
CA SER A 91 26.64 -2.42 -10.98
C SER A 91 27.10 -1.89 -9.62
N GLY A 92 28.32 -2.23 -9.21
CA GLY A 92 28.88 -1.83 -7.92
C GLY A 92 28.29 -2.56 -6.70
N GLN A 93 27.44 -3.57 -6.88
CA GLN A 93 26.89 -4.36 -5.79
C GLN A 93 27.97 -5.13 -5.02
N PRO A 94 27.92 -5.16 -3.67
CA PRO A 94 28.85 -5.96 -2.89
C PRO A 94 28.66 -7.47 -3.15
N ARG A 95 29.74 -8.24 -3.00
CA ARG A 95 29.68 -9.71 -3.05
C ARG A 95 28.90 -10.27 -1.85
N GLY A 96 28.35 -11.48 -2.00
CA GLY A 96 27.67 -12.19 -0.92
C GLY A 96 26.24 -11.69 -0.63
N VAL A 97 25.60 -11.03 -1.60
CA VAL A 97 24.16 -10.75 -1.55
C VAL A 97 23.41 -12.08 -1.66
N ASN A 98 22.53 -12.33 -0.69
CA ASN A 98 21.85 -13.61 -0.50
C ASN A 98 20.32 -13.52 -0.62
N PHE A 99 19.82 -12.56 -1.40
CA PHE A 99 18.40 -12.40 -1.71
C PHE A 99 18.21 -12.22 -3.22
N ALA A 100 17.04 -12.57 -3.73
CA ALA A 100 16.67 -12.26 -5.10
C ALA A 100 16.17 -10.81 -5.21
N GLN A 101 16.37 -10.23 -6.40
CA GLN A 101 15.97 -8.87 -6.73
C GLN A 101 15.50 -8.83 -8.17
N PHE A 102 14.49 -8.02 -8.40
CA PHE A 102 13.78 -7.92 -9.67
C PHE A 102 13.49 -6.45 -9.98
N ALA A 103 13.53 -6.09 -11.25
CA ALA A 103 13.09 -4.78 -11.69
C ALA A 103 12.51 -4.88 -13.08
N GLY A 104 11.46 -4.11 -13.33
CA GLY A 104 10.80 -4.12 -14.62
C GLY A 104 9.63 -3.17 -14.65
N TYR A 105 8.86 -3.27 -15.72
CA TYR A 105 7.69 -2.45 -15.96
C TYR A 105 6.42 -3.28 -15.85
N VAL A 106 5.37 -2.64 -15.35
CA VAL A 106 4.02 -3.18 -15.34
C VAL A 106 3.10 -2.15 -15.99
N THR A 107 2.46 -2.55 -17.09
CA THR A 107 1.49 -1.74 -17.79
C THR A 107 0.24 -1.55 -16.94
N VAL A 108 -0.15 -0.29 -16.72
CA VAL A 108 -1.35 0.10 -15.96
C VAL A 108 -2.44 0.67 -16.88
N ASP A 109 -2.06 1.13 -18.08
CA ASP A 109 -3.00 1.56 -19.12
C ASP A 109 -2.43 1.27 -20.51
N ARG A 110 -2.95 0.20 -21.13
CA ARG A 110 -2.55 -0.20 -22.48
C ARG A 110 -2.89 0.85 -23.55
N LYS A 111 -3.98 1.61 -23.37
CA LYS A 111 -4.44 2.58 -24.38
C LYS A 111 -3.47 3.74 -24.49
N ASN A 112 -2.99 4.22 -23.35
CA ASN A 112 -2.06 5.34 -23.28
C ASN A 112 -0.58 4.89 -23.24
N GLY A 113 -0.32 3.58 -23.22
CA GLY A 113 1.03 3.03 -23.05
C GLY A 113 1.65 3.47 -21.73
N ARG A 114 0.86 3.48 -20.65
CA ARG A 114 1.28 3.91 -19.32
C ARG A 114 1.80 2.73 -18.52
N GLU A 115 3.03 2.84 -18.05
CA GLU A 115 3.74 1.78 -17.33
C GLU A 115 4.42 2.32 -16.08
N LEU A 116 4.32 1.57 -14.99
CA LEU A 116 5.02 1.86 -13.76
C LEU A 116 6.23 0.94 -13.59
N PHE A 117 7.38 1.55 -13.31
CA PHE A 117 8.60 0.86 -12.96
C PHE A 117 8.56 0.43 -11.49
N TYR A 118 9.10 -0.75 -11.21
CA TYR A 118 9.29 -1.24 -9.87
C TYR A 118 10.68 -1.82 -9.65
N TYR A 119 11.13 -1.77 -8.40
CA TYR A 119 12.26 -2.56 -7.90
C TYR A 119 11.77 -3.39 -6.72
N PHE A 120 11.91 -4.71 -6.81
CA PHE A 120 11.46 -5.66 -5.81
C PHE A 120 12.66 -6.42 -5.25
N VAL A 121 12.70 -6.57 -3.92
CA VAL A 121 13.74 -7.33 -3.24
C VAL A 121 13.12 -8.29 -2.24
N GLU A 122 13.56 -9.53 -2.31
CA GLU A 122 13.14 -10.54 -1.36
C GLU A 122 13.89 -10.41 -0.03
N SER A 123 13.36 -11.10 0.97
CA SER A 123 14.08 -11.29 2.22
C SER A 123 15.27 -12.22 2.03
N PRO A 124 16.45 -11.94 2.64
CA PRO A 124 17.61 -12.83 2.57
C PRO A 124 17.41 -14.18 3.27
N TYR A 125 16.38 -14.30 4.13
CA TYR A 125 16.10 -15.50 4.89
C TYR A 125 14.59 -15.77 4.91
N ASP A 126 14.22 -16.98 4.51
CA ASP A 126 12.84 -17.49 4.51
C ASP A 126 11.85 -16.57 3.76
N ALA A 127 12.26 -15.99 2.62
CA ALA A 127 11.44 -15.08 1.81
C ALA A 127 10.01 -15.59 1.57
N SER A 128 9.87 -16.89 1.34
CA SER A 128 8.60 -17.60 1.14
C SER A 128 7.68 -17.64 2.36
N THR A 129 8.08 -17.10 3.51
CA THR A 129 7.26 -16.97 4.74
C THR A 129 7.08 -15.52 5.17
N LYS A 130 7.89 -14.59 4.64
CA LYS A 130 7.89 -13.18 5.05
C LYS A 130 6.75 -12.39 4.39
N PRO A 131 6.21 -11.37 5.08
CA PRO A 131 5.16 -10.52 4.51
C PRO A 131 5.66 -9.75 3.28
N LEU A 132 4.72 -9.22 2.50
CA LEU A 132 4.98 -8.34 1.37
C LEU A 132 4.65 -6.89 1.76
N ILE A 133 5.57 -5.97 1.48
CA ILE A 133 5.38 -4.53 1.72
C ILE A 133 5.47 -3.80 0.38
N LEU A 134 4.42 -3.04 0.05
CA LEU A 134 4.51 -1.97 -0.95
C LEU A 134 5.05 -0.71 -0.26
N TRP A 135 6.10 -0.11 -0.81
CA TRP A 135 6.65 1.16 -0.35
C TRP A 135 6.47 2.27 -1.40
N LEU A 136 5.95 3.41 -0.96
CA LEU A 136 5.73 4.61 -1.78
C LEU A 136 6.32 5.86 -1.11
N ASN A 137 7.28 6.51 -1.76
CA ASN A 137 7.68 7.87 -1.39
C ASN A 137 6.63 8.89 -1.89
N GLY A 138 6.60 10.06 -1.25
CA GLY A 138 5.63 11.13 -1.52
C GLY A 138 6.10 12.17 -2.52
N GLY A 139 6.17 13.44 -2.09
CA GLY A 139 6.47 14.60 -2.93
C GLY A 139 5.27 15.55 -3.02
N PRO A 140 4.27 15.31 -3.89
CA PRO A 140 4.12 14.23 -4.87
C PRO A 140 5.21 14.21 -5.95
N GLY A 141 5.48 13.04 -6.54
CA GLY A 141 6.40 12.91 -7.68
C GLY A 141 7.83 12.45 -7.35
N CYS A 142 8.10 12.07 -6.10
CA CYS A 142 9.41 11.57 -5.71
C CYS A 142 9.58 10.07 -5.95
N SER A 143 10.80 9.68 -6.34
CA SER A 143 11.13 8.30 -6.70
C SER A 143 11.26 7.40 -5.46
N SER A 144 10.46 6.33 -5.43
CA SER A 144 10.58 5.28 -4.40
C SER A 144 11.87 4.46 -4.51
N LEU A 145 12.44 4.37 -5.71
CA LEU A 145 13.76 3.76 -5.91
C LEU A 145 14.85 4.68 -5.35
N GLY A 146 14.85 5.95 -5.75
CA GLY A 146 15.88 6.92 -5.40
C GLY A 146 15.94 7.25 -3.92
N PHE A 147 14.79 7.44 -3.27
CA PHE A 147 14.71 7.70 -1.82
C PHE A 147 14.58 6.38 -1.05
N GLY A 148 13.42 5.73 -1.13
CA GLY A 148 13.10 4.52 -0.37
C GLY A 148 14.17 3.44 -0.49
N ALA A 149 14.45 2.98 -1.70
CA ALA A 149 15.34 1.84 -1.91
C ALA A 149 16.83 2.18 -1.68
N MET A 150 17.29 3.34 -2.17
CA MET A 150 18.72 3.65 -2.22
C MET A 150 19.22 4.53 -1.07
N LYS A 151 18.35 5.29 -0.41
CA LYS A 151 18.71 6.25 0.66
C LYS A 151 18.09 5.95 2.01
N GLU A 152 17.01 5.15 2.06
CA GLU A 152 16.23 4.96 3.29
C GLU A 152 16.19 3.51 3.78
N LEU A 153 15.30 2.67 3.28
CA LEU A 153 15.01 1.35 3.87
C LEU A 153 15.35 0.17 2.96
N GLY A 154 15.74 0.40 1.71
CA GLY A 154 16.16 -0.68 0.83
C GLY A 154 17.50 -1.31 1.21
N PRO A 155 17.89 -2.37 0.49
CA PRO A 155 18.99 -3.25 0.88
C PRO A 155 20.37 -2.64 0.66
N PHE A 156 20.46 -1.54 -0.09
CA PHE A 156 21.72 -0.93 -0.49
C PHE A 156 21.74 0.57 -0.19
N ARG A 157 22.96 1.11 -0.11
CA ARG A 157 23.29 2.53 -0.10
C ARG A 157 24.21 2.83 -1.26
N VAL A 158 23.97 3.92 -1.97
CA VAL A 158 24.92 4.45 -2.95
C VAL A 158 26.08 5.10 -2.20
N ASN A 159 27.30 4.65 -2.46
CA ASN A 159 28.50 5.18 -1.83
C ASN A 159 28.84 6.59 -2.40
N PRO A 160 29.67 7.40 -1.70
CA PRO A 160 30.03 8.74 -2.15
C PRO A 160 30.69 8.83 -3.53
N ASP A 161 31.23 7.71 -4.05
CA ASP A 161 31.80 7.64 -5.39
C ASP A 161 30.73 7.64 -6.51
N GLY A 162 29.45 7.50 -6.15
CA GLY A 162 28.32 7.42 -7.09
C GLY A 162 28.32 6.19 -7.99
N LYS A 163 29.17 5.19 -7.69
CA LYS A 163 29.43 4.03 -8.56
C LYS A 163 29.29 2.71 -7.84
N THR A 164 29.60 2.66 -6.54
CA THR A 164 29.55 1.44 -5.75
C THR A 164 28.40 1.47 -4.74
N LEU A 165 27.95 0.28 -4.35
CA LEU A 165 26.91 0.09 -3.36
C LEU A 165 27.50 -0.51 -2.08
N SER A 166 26.93 -0.16 -0.95
CA SER A 166 27.17 -0.84 0.34
C SER A 166 25.86 -1.44 0.86
N ARG A 167 25.95 -2.55 1.60
CA ARG A 167 24.77 -3.20 2.18
C ARG A 167 24.21 -2.35 3.34
N ASN A 168 22.91 -2.13 3.34
CA ASN A 168 22.21 -1.53 4.46
C ASN A 168 21.91 -2.59 5.54
N LYS A 169 22.60 -2.52 6.68
CA LYS A 169 22.37 -3.44 7.81
C LYS A 169 20.99 -3.31 8.46
N HIS A 170 20.29 -2.21 8.23
CA HIS A 170 18.94 -1.93 8.76
C HIS A 170 17.87 -1.96 7.66
N ALA A 171 18.16 -2.62 6.55
CA ALA A 171 17.20 -2.74 5.46
C ALA A 171 15.93 -3.46 5.91
N TRP A 172 14.78 -2.97 5.46
CA TRP A 172 13.49 -3.58 5.80
C TRP A 172 13.32 -4.96 5.16
N ASN A 173 14.03 -5.24 4.06
CA ASN A 173 13.99 -6.57 3.48
C ASN A 173 14.58 -7.66 4.40
N ASN A 174 15.28 -7.29 5.48
CA ASN A 174 15.66 -8.26 6.51
C ASN A 174 14.44 -8.91 7.22
N LEU A 175 13.26 -8.30 7.14
CA LEU A 175 12.04 -8.78 7.80
C LEU A 175 10.85 -9.00 6.85
N ALA A 176 10.94 -8.52 5.61
CA ALA A 176 9.86 -8.56 4.62
C ALA A 176 10.40 -8.73 3.19
N ASN A 177 9.51 -9.02 2.26
CA ASN A 177 9.73 -8.80 0.84
C ASN A 177 9.22 -7.39 0.51
N VAL A 178 10.00 -6.56 -0.18
CA VAL A 178 9.68 -5.12 -0.33
C VAL A 178 9.67 -4.72 -1.81
N ILE A 179 8.55 -4.16 -2.25
CA ILE A 179 8.37 -3.58 -3.59
C ILE A 179 8.44 -2.06 -3.47
N PHE A 180 9.36 -1.44 -4.20
CA PHE A 180 9.46 0.00 -4.39
C PHE A 180 8.87 0.34 -5.75
N VAL A 181 7.81 1.15 -5.78
CA VAL A 181 7.14 1.51 -7.04
C VAL A 181 7.33 2.99 -7.31
N GLU A 182 7.77 3.32 -8.51
CA GLU A 182 7.83 4.71 -8.96
C GLU A 182 6.45 5.09 -9.51
N SER A 183 5.73 5.92 -8.76
CA SER A 183 4.35 6.30 -9.08
C SER A 183 4.12 7.76 -8.72
N PRO A 184 3.35 8.52 -9.51
CA PRO A 184 2.67 8.13 -10.76
C PRO A 184 3.62 8.05 -11.98
N ALA A 185 3.09 7.73 -13.16
CA ALA A 185 3.83 7.81 -14.42
C ALA A 185 4.42 9.22 -14.63
N GLY A 186 5.70 9.29 -15.03
CA GLY A 186 6.51 10.51 -15.05
C GLY A 186 7.50 10.60 -13.87
N VAL A 187 7.34 9.77 -12.83
CA VAL A 187 8.28 9.65 -11.72
C VAL A 187 9.37 8.65 -12.06
N GLY A 188 10.64 9.09 -11.97
CA GLY A 188 11.80 8.23 -12.17
C GLY A 188 11.79 7.57 -13.55
N PHE A 189 11.70 6.24 -13.58
CA PHE A 189 11.66 5.44 -14.80
C PHE A 189 10.24 5.17 -15.30
N SER A 190 9.19 5.42 -14.51
CA SER A 190 7.79 5.23 -14.92
C SER A 190 7.38 6.25 -15.99
N TYR A 191 6.61 5.82 -16.99
CA TYR A 191 6.30 6.66 -18.15
C TYR A 191 4.89 6.41 -18.71
N SER A 192 4.45 7.34 -19.57
CA SER A 192 3.32 7.19 -20.49
C SER A 192 3.74 7.59 -21.90
N MET A 193 3.29 6.83 -22.90
CA MET A 193 3.46 7.20 -24.31
C MET A 193 2.56 8.37 -24.71
N ASN A 194 1.48 8.61 -23.96
CA ASN A 194 0.60 9.74 -24.18
C ASN A 194 1.01 10.94 -23.29
N SER A 195 1.50 12.00 -23.92
CA SER A 195 1.97 13.19 -23.20
C SER A 195 0.88 13.91 -22.39
N SER A 196 -0.41 13.74 -22.73
CA SER A 196 -1.49 14.34 -21.94
C SER A 196 -1.58 13.76 -20.52
N ASP A 197 -1.10 12.53 -20.31
CA ASP A 197 -1.09 11.91 -18.98
C ASP A 197 -0.20 12.69 -18.00
N TYR A 198 0.80 13.45 -18.48
CA TYR A 198 1.64 14.25 -17.59
C TYR A 198 0.97 15.55 -17.12
N SER A 199 -0.14 15.95 -17.73
CA SER A 199 -0.92 17.14 -17.34
C SER A 199 -2.13 16.80 -16.49
N ASP A 200 -2.57 15.54 -16.46
CA ASP A 200 -3.76 15.07 -15.74
C ASP A 200 -3.41 14.16 -14.54
N VAL A 201 -2.32 14.52 -13.83
CA VAL A 201 -1.85 13.76 -12.67
C VAL A 201 -2.65 14.14 -11.43
N GLY A 202 -3.21 13.16 -10.72
CA GLY A 202 -3.91 13.40 -9.46
C GLY A 202 -4.04 12.15 -8.59
N ASP A 203 -4.48 12.34 -7.35
CA ASP A 203 -4.65 11.30 -6.32
C ASP A 203 -5.43 10.09 -6.82
N GLN A 204 -6.61 10.32 -7.42
CA GLN A 204 -7.47 9.26 -7.91
C GLN A 204 -6.77 8.41 -8.96
N ARG A 205 -6.23 9.02 -10.02
CA ARG A 205 -5.52 8.29 -11.07
C ARG A 205 -4.31 7.52 -10.53
N THR A 206 -3.56 8.13 -9.62
CA THR A 206 -2.37 7.51 -9.01
C THR A 206 -2.75 6.26 -8.23
N ALA A 207 -3.82 6.31 -7.44
CA ALA A 207 -4.31 5.17 -6.68
C ALA A 207 -4.89 4.06 -7.58
N GLU A 208 -5.66 4.43 -8.62
CA GLU A 208 -6.21 3.49 -9.60
C GLU A 208 -5.11 2.77 -10.38
N ASP A 209 -4.13 3.50 -10.90
CA ASP A 209 -2.97 2.94 -11.61
C ASP A 209 -2.14 2.04 -10.67
N THR A 210 -1.93 2.45 -9.42
CA THR A 210 -1.19 1.63 -8.44
C THR A 210 -1.95 0.35 -8.06
N TYR A 211 -3.29 0.41 -7.99
CA TYR A 211 -4.11 -0.79 -7.81
C TYR A 211 -3.97 -1.75 -9.01
N VAL A 212 -4.09 -1.24 -10.24
CA VAL A 212 -3.91 -2.04 -11.46
C VAL A 212 -2.50 -2.63 -11.52
N PHE A 213 -1.47 -1.84 -11.15
CA PHE A 213 -0.10 -2.31 -11.00
C PHE A 213 -0.03 -3.52 -10.09
N LEU A 214 -0.62 -3.46 -8.90
CA LEU A 214 -0.56 -4.57 -7.94
C LEU A 214 -1.24 -5.83 -8.48
N VAL A 215 -2.42 -5.70 -9.09
CA VAL A 215 -3.12 -6.88 -9.66
C VAL A 215 -2.26 -7.54 -10.73
N ASN A 216 -1.68 -6.75 -11.64
CA ASN A 216 -0.83 -7.26 -12.71
C ASN A 216 0.49 -7.82 -12.16
N TRP A 217 1.07 -7.18 -11.14
CA TRP A 217 2.26 -7.65 -10.44
C TRP A 217 2.03 -8.99 -9.76
N PHE A 218 0.90 -9.19 -9.05
CA PHE A 218 0.55 -10.48 -8.46
C PHE A 218 0.32 -11.57 -9.52
N ASN A 219 -0.09 -11.23 -10.74
CA ASN A 219 -0.16 -12.20 -11.83
C ASN A 219 1.22 -12.61 -12.33
N ARG A 220 2.21 -11.71 -12.30
CA ARG A 220 3.61 -12.01 -12.61
C ARG A 220 4.32 -12.76 -11.47
N PHE A 221 3.96 -12.48 -10.22
CA PHE A 221 4.50 -13.07 -8.98
C PHE A 221 3.42 -13.85 -8.20
N PRO A 222 2.87 -14.93 -8.76
CA PRO A 222 1.71 -15.63 -8.19
C PRO A 222 1.97 -16.23 -6.80
N GLU A 223 3.22 -16.54 -6.45
CA GLU A 223 3.59 -17.07 -5.13
C GLU A 223 3.40 -16.09 -3.96
N TYR A 224 3.13 -14.82 -4.27
CA TYR A 224 2.83 -13.77 -3.30
C TYR A 224 1.32 -13.55 -3.11
N LYS A 225 0.45 -14.17 -3.92
CA LYS A 225 -1.01 -14.07 -3.72
C LYS A 225 -1.40 -14.63 -2.35
N GLY A 226 -2.25 -13.91 -1.62
CA GLY A 226 -2.67 -14.27 -0.27
C GLY A 226 -1.60 -14.07 0.82
N ARG A 227 -0.39 -13.60 0.47
CA ARG A 227 0.63 -13.23 1.44
C ARG A 227 0.13 -12.08 2.31
N ASP A 228 0.47 -12.09 3.60
CA ASP A 228 0.27 -10.92 4.46
C ASP A 228 0.87 -9.68 3.80
N PHE A 229 0.02 -8.73 3.45
CA PHE A 229 0.34 -7.58 2.61
C PHE A 229 0.15 -6.28 3.38
N TYR A 230 1.12 -5.38 3.27
CA TYR A 230 1.11 -4.07 3.91
C TYR A 230 1.41 -2.98 2.89
N ILE A 231 0.74 -1.83 3.04
CA ILE A 231 1.02 -0.65 2.22
C ILE A 231 1.66 0.40 3.12
N ALA A 232 2.87 0.80 2.78
CA ALA A 232 3.66 1.75 3.55
C ALA A 232 4.11 2.92 2.67
N GLY A 233 4.25 4.10 3.27
CA GLY A 233 4.78 5.24 2.56
C GLY A 233 5.06 6.44 3.46
N GLU A 234 5.60 7.50 2.85
CA GLU A 234 6.04 8.70 3.56
C GLU A 234 5.67 10.01 2.85
N SER A 235 5.64 11.10 3.61
CA SER A 235 5.30 12.44 3.11
C SER A 235 3.91 12.43 2.45
N TYR A 236 3.79 12.86 1.19
CA TYR A 236 2.57 12.75 0.39
C TYR A 236 2.09 11.29 0.20
N GLY A 237 2.91 10.30 0.53
CA GLY A 237 2.48 8.91 0.74
C GLY A 237 1.34 8.78 1.76
N GLY A 238 1.15 9.77 2.65
CA GLY A 238 -0.04 9.87 3.50
C GLY A 238 -1.36 10.10 2.76
N HIS A 239 -1.33 10.53 1.49
CA HIS A 239 -2.48 10.48 0.59
C HIS A 239 -2.56 9.12 -0.12
N TYR A 240 -1.45 8.69 -0.73
CA TYR A 240 -1.42 7.48 -1.56
C TYR A 240 -1.81 6.21 -0.80
N VAL A 241 -1.18 5.99 0.36
CA VAL A 241 -1.33 4.76 1.17
C VAL A 241 -2.80 4.50 1.55
N PRO A 242 -3.53 5.43 2.21
CA PRO A 242 -4.92 5.18 2.58
C PRO A 242 -5.88 5.13 1.37
N GLN A 243 -5.59 5.86 0.28
CA GLN A 243 -6.39 5.83 -0.94
C GLN A 243 -6.30 4.45 -1.63
N ILE A 244 -5.10 3.89 -1.77
CA ILE A 244 -4.92 2.54 -2.32
C ILE A 244 -5.55 1.48 -1.40
N ALA A 245 -5.33 1.59 -0.08
CA ALA A 245 -5.93 0.68 0.89
C ALA A 245 -7.47 0.69 0.83
N THR A 246 -8.08 1.85 0.58
CA THR A 246 -9.52 1.99 0.38
C THR A 246 -10.00 1.18 -0.83
N ILE A 247 -9.29 1.29 -1.96
CA ILE A 247 -9.63 0.53 -3.18
C ILE A 247 -9.48 -0.98 -2.93
N VAL A 248 -8.35 -1.41 -2.35
CA VAL A 248 -8.09 -2.84 -2.07
C VAL A 248 -9.15 -3.42 -1.14
N THR A 249 -9.44 -2.75 -0.02
CA THR A 249 -10.45 -3.21 0.96
C THR A 249 -11.83 -3.31 0.32
N PHE A 250 -12.20 -2.32 -0.48
CA PHE A 250 -13.48 -2.34 -1.19
C PHE A 250 -13.59 -3.50 -2.18
N VAL A 251 -12.55 -3.74 -2.99
CA VAL A 251 -12.57 -4.84 -3.96
C VAL A 251 -12.55 -6.20 -3.25
N ASN A 252 -11.80 -6.35 -2.15
CA ASN A 252 -11.85 -7.55 -1.30
C ASN A 252 -13.27 -7.84 -0.82
N HIS A 253 -13.97 -6.83 -0.31
CA HIS A 253 -15.35 -6.96 0.13
C HIS A 253 -16.30 -7.34 -1.02
N LEU A 254 -16.12 -6.78 -2.22
CA LEU A 254 -16.96 -7.11 -3.38
C LEU A 254 -16.87 -8.57 -3.83
N PHE A 255 -15.75 -9.25 -3.57
CA PHE A 255 -15.49 -10.62 -3.99
C PHE A 255 -15.40 -11.60 -2.81
N ASP A 256 -15.92 -11.24 -1.64
CA ASP A 256 -15.87 -12.07 -0.43
C ASP A 256 -14.45 -12.58 -0.10
N GLY A 257 -13.44 -11.75 -0.39
CA GLY A 257 -12.02 -12.07 -0.19
C GLY A 257 -11.36 -12.91 -1.28
N ASP A 258 -12.07 -13.28 -2.36
CA ASP A 258 -11.50 -13.99 -3.52
C ASP A 258 -10.70 -13.03 -4.43
N THR A 259 -9.63 -12.46 -3.87
CA THR A 259 -8.71 -11.54 -4.54
C THR A 259 -7.26 -11.94 -4.20
N PRO A 260 -6.24 -11.43 -4.93
CA PRO A 260 -4.86 -11.73 -4.58
C PRO A 260 -4.39 -11.05 -3.27
N PHE A 261 -5.20 -10.14 -2.70
CA PHE A 261 -4.80 -9.23 -1.63
C PHE A 261 -5.21 -9.75 -0.25
N ASN A 262 -4.24 -9.96 0.62
CA ASN A 262 -4.46 -10.19 2.04
C ASN A 262 -3.91 -8.99 2.85
N LEU A 263 -4.58 -7.84 2.71
CA LEU A 263 -4.18 -6.58 3.34
C LEU A 263 -4.30 -6.67 4.86
N ARG A 264 -3.18 -6.53 5.57
CA ARG A 264 -3.11 -6.61 7.03
C ARG A 264 -2.99 -5.26 7.73
N GLY A 265 -2.56 -4.23 7.01
CA GLY A 265 -2.43 -2.91 7.59
C GLY A 265 -1.73 -1.91 6.69
N ILE A 266 -1.72 -0.66 7.16
CA ILE A 266 -1.04 0.45 6.52
C ILE A 266 -0.05 1.12 7.47
N PHE A 267 0.99 1.72 6.92
CA PHE A 267 1.95 2.55 7.66
C PHE A 267 2.19 3.87 6.93
N VAL A 268 2.08 4.99 7.64
CA VAL A 268 2.33 6.32 7.09
C VAL A 268 3.35 7.02 7.96
N SER A 269 4.48 7.39 7.37
CA SER A 269 5.52 8.18 8.03
C SER A 269 5.42 9.66 7.67
N TYR A 270 5.68 10.52 8.64
CA TYR A 270 5.84 11.96 8.41
C TYR A 270 7.33 12.28 8.31
N PHE A 271 7.86 12.25 7.09
CA PHE A 271 9.20 12.71 6.79
C PHE A 271 9.20 13.43 5.45
N SER A 272 9.42 14.75 5.44
CA SER A 272 9.54 15.53 4.21
C SER A 272 11.00 15.56 3.79
N LEU A 273 11.45 14.53 3.06
CA LEU A 273 12.75 14.55 2.36
C LEU A 273 12.65 15.03 0.91
N CYS A 274 11.42 15.07 0.41
CA CYS A 274 10.98 15.95 -0.65
C CYS A 274 10.16 17.08 -0.02
#